data_AF-X1V740-F1
#
_entry.id   AF-X1V740-F1
#
_cell.length_a   1.000
_cell.length_b   1.000
_cell.length_c   1.000
_cell.angle_alpha   90.00
_cell.angle_beta   90.00
_cell.angle_gamma   90.00
#
_symmetry.space_group_name_H-M   'P 1'
#
loop_
_entity.id
_entity.type
_entity.pdbx_description
1 polymer ?
#
loop_
_entity_poly.entity_id
_entity_poly.type
_entity_poly.pdbx_seq_one_letter_code
_entity_poly.pdbx_strand_id
1 'polypeptide(L)'
;IYIMSFVCFLMTALCLARPAPGSFPRALARALNEDTCATNFMIRDQKMQKLVQKDDEPITTFIDKAKQLFSERDISTNLVLGGAGDYFDVSNKIIQMIKYVPVDVTEKAQEISRLSPAKRTSEDEEYPISLKERIPVPDSIDPYNYYNKKSIYTSEVYRLNFGKTIIDLTDVEQLVELSQTKAIGQALVYIKKYIDGKTPLKEIINLLMLDLEKEGLDILSEKISGHFAKFRGLELAFAVNRLRSLKMVQKK
;
A
#
# COMPACT_ATOMS: atom_id res chain seq x y z
N ILE A 1 23.56 27.99 2.45
CA ILE A 1 22.72 28.14 3.65
C ILE A 1 21.62 27.09 3.54
N TYR A 2 21.81 25.94 4.18
CA TYR A 2 20.80 24.88 4.21
C TYR A 2 19.68 25.34 5.15
N ILE A 3 18.55 25.73 4.59
CA ILE A 3 17.34 26.01 5.37
C ILE A 3 16.70 24.65 5.66
N MET A 4 17.08 24.05 6.79
CA MET A 4 16.26 23.03 7.46
C MET A 4 15.03 23.74 8.03
N SER A 5 13.96 23.82 7.25
CA SER A 5 12.65 24.21 7.76
C SER A 5 12.11 23.06 8.61
N PHE A 6 12.31 23.16 9.93
CA PHE A 6 11.57 22.40 10.93
C PHE A 6 10.11 22.86 10.90
N VAL A 7 9.31 22.27 10.01
CA VAL A 7 7.87 22.56 9.90
C VAL A 7 7.11 21.64 10.85
N CYS A 8 6.12 22.23 11.50
CA CYS A 8 5.17 21.59 12.40
C CYS A 8 4.50 20.38 11.71
N PHE A 9 4.73 19.16 12.18
CA PHE A 9 4.05 17.98 11.64
C PHE A 9 2.61 17.94 12.17
N LEU A 10 1.63 17.94 11.26
CA LEU A 10 0.27 17.52 11.57
C LEU A 10 0.15 16.03 11.21
N MET A 11 -0.13 15.18 12.19
CA MET A 11 -0.69 13.86 11.93
C MET A 11 -2.20 13.98 11.84
N THR A 12 -2.71 13.84 10.63
CA THR A 12 -4.14 13.74 10.39
C THR A 12 -4.52 12.27 10.41
N ALA A 13 -5.35 11.89 11.40
CA ALA A 13 -5.84 10.52 11.54
C ALA A 13 -7.28 10.46 11.03
N LEU A 14 -7.48 9.84 9.87
CA LEU A 14 -8.78 9.32 9.46
C LEU A 14 -8.94 7.96 10.16
N CYS A 15 -9.49 7.98 11.38
CA CYS A 15 -9.27 6.95 12.40
C CYS A 15 -10.19 5.70 12.29
N LEU A 16 -9.51 4.55 12.36
CA LEU A 16 -9.82 3.16 12.78
C LEU A 16 -11.22 2.56 12.61
N ALA A 17 -11.32 1.66 11.63
CA ALA A 17 -12.25 0.53 11.58
C ALA A 17 -11.83 -0.59 12.55
N ARG A 18 -12.78 -1.20 13.27
CA ARG A 18 -12.54 -2.44 14.06
C ARG A 18 -12.65 -3.67 13.14
N PRO A 19 -11.69 -4.61 13.13
CA PRO A 19 -11.85 -5.84 12.37
C PRO A 19 -12.93 -6.74 12.96
N ALA A 20 -13.81 -7.26 12.10
CA ALA A 20 -14.57 -8.46 12.40
C ALA A 20 -13.61 -9.68 12.41
N PRO A 21 -13.69 -10.57 13.41
CA PRO A 21 -12.81 -11.74 13.50
C PRO A 21 -13.01 -12.65 12.28
N GLY A 22 -11.91 -13.07 11.65
CA GLY A 22 -11.90 -14.00 10.52
C GLY A 22 -11.81 -13.38 9.11
N SER A 23 -11.55 -12.07 8.99
CA SER A 23 -11.41 -11.41 7.68
C SER A 23 -9.94 -11.25 7.22
N PHE A 24 -9.76 -11.45 5.91
CA PHE A 24 -8.55 -11.38 5.05
C PHE A 24 -7.46 -10.36 5.47
N PRO A 25 -6.18 -10.49 5.03
CA PRO A 25 -5.21 -9.38 5.07
C PRO A 25 -5.62 -8.26 4.09
N ARG A 26 -6.67 -7.54 4.45
CA ARG A 26 -7.04 -6.27 3.86
C ARG A 26 -6.21 -5.22 4.59
N ALA A 27 -5.67 -4.24 3.87
CA ALA A 27 -5.16 -3.05 4.54
C ALA A 27 -6.37 -2.36 5.20
N LEU A 28 -6.57 -2.59 6.49
CA LEU A 28 -7.60 -1.93 7.31
C LEU A 28 -7.20 -0.49 7.63
N ALA A 29 -5.90 -0.24 7.63
CA ALA A 29 -5.32 1.08 7.78
C ALA A 29 -4.21 1.28 6.76
N ARG A 30 -4.13 2.50 6.22
CA ARG A 30 -3.00 2.96 5.42
C ARG A 30 -2.25 4.06 6.18
N ALA A 31 -0.93 4.05 6.09
CA ALA A 31 -0.09 5.15 6.51
C ALA A 31 0.48 5.85 5.27
N LEU A 32 0.39 7.17 5.25
CA LEU A 32 0.95 8.01 4.20
C LEU A 32 1.74 9.16 4.83
N ASN A 33 2.78 9.61 4.14
CA ASN A 33 3.52 10.80 4.48
C ASN A 33 3.57 11.73 3.26
N GLU A 34 3.16 12.99 3.42
CA GLU A 34 3.20 14.00 2.35
C GLU A 34 4.58 14.09 1.70
N ASP A 35 5.66 14.01 2.50
CA ASP A 35 7.04 14.15 2.01
C ASP A 35 7.50 13.02 1.06
N THR A 36 6.85 11.86 1.11
CA THR A 36 7.16 10.71 0.25
C THR A 36 6.07 10.42 -0.78
N CYS A 37 4.99 11.19 -0.79
CA CYS A 37 3.88 11.05 -1.72
C CYS A 37 4.02 12.00 -2.92
N ALA A 38 3.48 11.60 -4.07
CA ALA A 38 3.41 12.47 -5.23
C ALA A 38 2.37 13.59 -4.98
N THR A 39 2.79 14.86 -5.07
CA THR A 39 1.94 16.02 -4.73
C THR A 39 0.66 16.08 -5.57
N ASN A 40 0.77 15.79 -6.87
CA ASN A 40 -0.37 15.75 -7.81
C ASN A 40 -1.39 14.66 -7.47
N PHE A 41 -0.95 13.58 -6.81
CA PHE A 41 -1.86 12.56 -6.28
C PHE A 41 -2.49 13.00 -4.96
N MET A 42 -1.77 13.74 -4.11
CA MET A 42 -2.28 14.13 -2.80
C MET A 42 -3.37 15.19 -2.89
N ILE A 43 -3.09 16.28 -3.62
CA ILE A 43 -3.93 17.48 -3.57
C ILE A 43 -3.96 18.21 -4.91
N ARG A 44 -5.09 18.87 -5.16
CA ARG A 44 -5.25 19.85 -6.23
C ARG A 44 -5.97 21.04 -5.63
N ASP A 45 -5.25 22.16 -5.56
CA ASP A 45 -5.78 23.38 -4.94
C ASP A 45 -6.86 24.04 -5.79
N GLN A 46 -7.60 24.96 -5.18
CA GLN A 46 -8.70 25.66 -5.84
C GLN A 46 -8.25 26.51 -7.06
N LYS A 47 -7.01 27.01 -7.08
CA LYS A 47 -6.51 27.83 -8.20
C LYS A 47 -6.27 26.96 -9.42
N MET A 48 -5.70 25.77 -9.22
CA MET A 48 -5.50 24.77 -10.26
C MET A 48 -6.82 24.20 -10.79
N GLN A 49 -7.84 24.05 -9.94
CA GLN A 49 -9.19 23.68 -10.39
C GLN A 49 -9.84 24.74 -11.28
N LYS A 50 -9.51 26.03 -11.06
CA LYS A 50 -10.02 27.14 -11.90
C LYS A 50 -9.24 27.31 -13.20
N LEU A 51 -7.94 26.98 -13.19
CA LEU A 51 -7.07 27.14 -14.34
C LEU A 51 -7.20 25.98 -15.34
N VAL A 52 -7.21 24.75 -14.84
CA VAL A 52 -7.29 23.52 -15.64
C VAL A 52 -8.64 22.89 -15.37
N GLN A 53 -9.42 22.57 -16.40
CA GLN A 53 -10.73 21.93 -16.21
C GLN A 53 -10.55 20.49 -15.71
N LYS A 54 -11.62 19.89 -15.16
CA LYS A 54 -11.55 18.50 -14.69
C LYS A 54 -11.31 17.51 -15.85
N ASP A 55 -11.94 17.75 -17.00
CA ASP A 55 -11.83 16.86 -18.16
C ASP A 55 -10.41 16.79 -18.74
N ASP A 56 -9.59 17.82 -18.51
CA ASP A 56 -8.19 17.88 -18.92
C ASP A 56 -7.22 17.33 -17.86
N GLU A 57 -7.70 17.03 -16.65
CA GLU A 57 -6.89 16.51 -15.53
C GLU A 57 -7.24 15.04 -15.26
N PRO A 58 -6.45 14.08 -15.78
CA PRO A 58 -6.76 12.66 -15.69
C PRO A 58 -6.62 12.10 -14.27
N ILE A 59 -5.91 12.81 -13.38
CA ILE A 59 -5.69 12.36 -12.01
C ILE A 59 -6.87 12.77 -11.14
N THR A 60 -7.45 11.81 -10.44
CA THR A 60 -8.25 12.13 -9.27
C THR A 60 -7.39 12.05 -8.01
N THR A 61 -7.46 13.11 -7.22
CA THR A 61 -6.64 13.27 -6.04
C THR A 61 -7.09 12.38 -4.89
N PHE A 62 -6.17 12.05 -4.00
CA PHE A 62 -6.43 11.21 -2.86
C PHE A 62 -7.43 11.87 -1.89
N ILE A 63 -7.39 13.19 -1.72
CA ILE A 63 -8.35 13.90 -0.86
C ILE A 63 -9.81 13.63 -1.27
N ASP A 64 -10.10 13.46 -2.57
CA ASP A 64 -11.45 13.09 -3.05
C ASP A 64 -11.83 11.66 -2.66
N LYS A 65 -10.89 10.72 -2.79
CA LYS A 65 -11.13 9.30 -2.52
C LYS A 65 -11.00 8.92 -1.04
N ALA A 66 -10.37 9.76 -0.22
CA ALA A 66 -10.09 9.46 1.19
C ALA A 66 -11.36 9.13 1.97
N LYS A 67 -12.41 9.94 1.79
CA LYS A 67 -13.70 9.74 2.45
C LYS A 67 -14.41 8.48 1.96
N GLN A 68 -14.42 8.23 0.64
CA GLN A 68 -15.02 7.03 0.05
C GLN A 68 -14.32 5.75 0.52
N LEU A 69 -12.99 5.75 0.63
CA LEU A 69 -12.22 4.62 1.18
C LEU A 69 -12.62 4.30 2.62
N PHE A 70 -12.96 5.30 3.41
CA PHE A 70 -13.49 5.08 4.76
C PHE A 70 -14.95 4.62 4.72
N SER A 71 -15.85 5.36 4.07
CA SER A 71 -17.29 5.11 4.14
C SER A 71 -17.75 3.85 3.39
N GLU A 72 -17.18 3.56 2.22
CA GLU A 72 -17.58 2.40 1.41
C GLU A 72 -16.77 1.16 1.74
N ARG A 73 -15.52 1.36 2.17
CA ARG A 73 -14.53 0.28 2.26
C ARG A 73 -14.04 0.03 3.67
N ASP A 74 -14.39 0.85 4.66
CA ASP A 74 -13.97 0.70 6.05
C ASP A 74 -12.43 0.67 6.17
N ILE A 75 -11.77 1.49 5.34
CA ILE A 75 -10.30 1.64 5.32
C ILE A 75 -9.95 2.97 5.95
N SER A 76 -9.24 2.90 7.07
CA SER A 76 -8.72 4.07 7.77
C SER A 76 -7.43 4.58 7.12
N THR A 77 -7.15 5.86 7.23
CA THR A 77 -5.91 6.46 6.71
C THR A 77 -5.27 7.38 7.75
N ASN A 78 -4.05 7.07 8.15
CA ASN A 78 -3.20 7.98 8.89
C ASN A 78 -2.29 8.70 7.89
N LEU A 79 -2.39 10.02 7.86
CA LEU A 79 -1.68 10.85 6.90
C LEU A 79 -0.88 11.92 7.66
N VAL A 80 0.44 11.90 7.49
CA VAL A 80 1.32 12.96 7.96
C VAL A 80 1.32 14.09 6.92
N LEU A 81 1.01 15.30 7.37
CA LEU A 81 0.92 16.53 6.57
C LEU A 81 1.79 17.64 7.16
N GLY A 82 2.32 18.47 6.29
CA GLY A 82 3.03 19.71 6.63
C GLY A 82 2.56 20.93 5.82
N GLY A 83 2.00 20.73 4.62
CA GLY A 83 1.65 21.83 3.70
C GLY A 83 0.18 21.89 3.28
N ALA A 84 -0.56 20.79 3.36
CA ALA A 84 -1.88 20.67 2.76
C ALA A 84 -3.04 20.86 3.77
N GLY A 85 -3.53 22.10 3.90
CA GLY A 85 -4.65 22.44 4.79
C GLY A 85 -6.03 21.91 4.36
N ASP A 86 -6.23 21.64 3.06
CA ASP A 86 -7.52 21.19 2.52
C ASP A 86 -8.00 19.87 3.15
N TYR A 87 -7.08 19.07 3.68
CA TYR A 87 -7.42 17.83 4.38
C TYR A 87 -8.25 18.04 5.64
N PHE A 88 -8.31 19.24 6.22
CA PHE A 88 -9.17 19.52 7.38
C PHE A 88 -10.64 19.19 7.10
N ASP A 89 -11.09 19.41 5.86
CA ASP A 89 -12.49 19.20 5.45
C ASP A 89 -12.90 17.72 5.47
N VAL A 90 -11.95 16.80 5.22
CA VAL A 90 -12.22 15.37 5.10
C VAL A 90 -11.82 14.58 6.34
N SER A 91 -11.23 15.22 7.34
CA SER A 91 -10.56 14.54 8.46
C SER A 91 -11.39 14.48 9.73
N ASN A 92 -11.42 13.30 10.36
CA ASN A 92 -12.13 13.10 11.62
C ASN A 92 -11.31 13.53 12.84
N LYS A 93 -9.99 13.31 12.82
CA LYS A 93 -9.08 13.66 13.90
C LYS A 93 -7.81 14.29 13.36
N ILE A 94 -7.36 15.35 14.02
CA ILE A 94 -6.18 16.12 13.63
C ILE A 94 -5.30 16.31 14.86
N ILE A 95 -4.11 15.74 14.80
CA ILE A 95 -3.11 15.77 15.86
C ILE A 95 -1.95 16.62 15.39
N GLN A 96 -1.62 17.66 16.13
CA GLN A 96 -0.43 18.47 15.90
C GLN A 96 0.70 17.97 16.80
N MET A 97 1.90 17.77 16.24
CA MET A 97 3.10 17.48 17.00
C MET A 97 3.81 18.79 17.36
N ILE A 98 3.76 19.17 18.63
CA ILE A 98 4.43 20.37 19.15
C ILE A 98 5.60 19.93 20.02
N LYS A 99 6.85 20.18 19.59
CA LYS A 99 8.05 19.77 20.33
C LYS A 99 8.01 18.28 20.74
N TYR A 100 7.62 17.42 19.81
CA TYR A 100 7.43 15.97 20.00
C TYR A 100 6.29 15.56 20.95
N VAL A 101 5.40 16.48 21.31
CA VAL A 101 4.19 16.20 22.10
C VAL A 101 2.96 16.25 21.19
N PRO A 102 2.14 15.18 21.13
CA PRO A 102 0.91 15.17 20.36
C PRO A 102 -0.17 16.00 21.05
N VAL A 103 -0.85 16.86 20.30
CA VAL A 103 -1.98 17.69 20.77
C VAL A 103 -3.14 17.52 19.82
N ASP A 104 -4.33 17.17 20.32
CA ASP A 104 -5.56 17.15 19.52
C ASP A 104 -5.97 18.60 19.20
N VAL A 105 -5.95 18.96 17.92
CA VAL A 105 -6.33 20.28 17.42
C VAL A 105 -7.54 20.20 16.48
N THR A 106 -8.32 19.11 16.57
CA THR A 106 -9.45 18.83 15.67
C THR A 106 -10.46 19.97 15.66
N GLU A 107 -10.87 20.47 16.83
CA GLU A 107 -11.86 21.55 16.91
C GLU A 107 -11.38 22.84 16.24
N LYS A 108 -10.12 23.22 16.49
CA LYS A 108 -9.49 24.40 15.90
C LYS A 108 -9.37 24.28 14.38
N ALA A 109 -8.96 23.11 13.88
CA ALA A 109 -8.85 22.88 12.45
C ALA A 109 -10.22 22.89 11.74
N GLN A 110 -11.25 22.31 12.38
CA GLN A 110 -12.63 22.37 11.91
C GLN A 110 -13.18 23.80 11.91
N GLU A 111 -12.82 24.63 12.89
CA GLU A 111 -13.16 26.06 12.91
C GLU A 111 -12.52 26.81 11.74
N ILE A 112 -11.24 26.58 11.46
CA ILE A 112 -10.52 27.18 10.32
C ILE A 112 -11.18 26.78 8.99
N SER A 113 -11.53 25.51 8.82
CA SER A 113 -12.26 25.01 7.64
C SER A 113 -13.62 25.71 7.46
N ARG A 114 -14.39 25.90 8.55
CA ARG A 114 -15.69 26.58 8.50
C ARG A 114 -15.59 28.06 8.14
N LEU A 115 -14.58 28.76 8.65
CA LEU A 115 -14.37 30.20 8.40
C LEU A 115 -13.74 30.49 7.03
N SER A 116 -13.20 29.47 6.35
CA SER A 116 -12.54 29.63 5.07
C SER A 116 -13.57 29.93 3.97
N PRO A 117 -13.48 31.09 3.28
CA PRO A 117 -14.50 31.53 2.32
C PRO A 117 -14.46 30.74 0.99
N ALA A 118 -13.33 30.09 0.70
CA ALA A 118 -13.10 29.36 -0.52
C ALA A 118 -12.95 27.87 -0.19
N LYS A 119 -13.95 27.08 -0.56
CA LYS A 119 -13.85 25.62 -0.50
C LYS A 119 -13.43 25.05 -1.84
N ARG A 120 -12.71 23.94 -1.78
CA ARG A 120 -12.46 23.08 -2.93
C ARG A 120 -13.76 22.42 -3.39
N THR A 121 -13.89 22.18 -4.69
CA THR A 121 -14.99 21.34 -5.21
C THR A 121 -14.53 19.89 -5.26
N SER A 122 -15.35 18.98 -4.73
CA SER A 122 -15.11 17.53 -4.82
C SER A 122 -15.25 17.07 -6.27
N GLU A 123 -14.25 16.37 -6.81
CA GLU A 123 -14.18 16.02 -8.24
C GLU A 123 -14.54 14.56 -8.55
N ASP A 124 -14.94 13.76 -7.54
CA ASP A 124 -15.04 12.29 -7.69
C ASP A 124 -16.22 11.64 -6.95
N GLU A 125 -17.27 12.39 -6.66
CA GLU A 125 -18.44 11.83 -5.95
C GLU A 125 -19.20 10.79 -6.79
N GLU A 126 -18.97 10.75 -8.11
CA GLU A 126 -19.74 9.92 -9.05
C GLU A 126 -19.19 8.50 -9.27
N TYR A 127 -17.92 8.22 -8.94
CA TYR A 127 -17.32 6.92 -9.25
C TYR A 127 -17.04 6.08 -7.99
N PRO A 128 -17.88 5.07 -7.65
CA PRO A 128 -17.63 4.22 -6.50
C PRO A 128 -16.35 3.41 -6.67
N ILE A 129 -15.73 3.04 -5.56
CA ILE A 129 -14.50 2.25 -5.61
C ILE A 129 -14.85 0.85 -6.12
N SER A 130 -14.39 0.49 -7.31
CA SER A 130 -14.55 -0.86 -7.88
C SER A 130 -13.24 -1.63 -7.83
N LEU A 131 -13.27 -2.84 -7.27
CA LEU A 131 -12.10 -3.73 -7.20
C LEU A 131 -12.27 -4.84 -8.25
N LYS A 132 -11.37 -4.86 -9.24
CA LYS A 132 -11.30 -5.95 -10.21
C LYS A 132 -10.38 -7.05 -9.69
N GLU A 133 -10.86 -8.29 -9.73
CA GLU A 133 -10.05 -9.45 -9.40
C GLU A 133 -8.97 -9.65 -10.48
N ARG A 134 -7.73 -9.87 -10.03
CA ARG A 134 -6.58 -10.15 -10.90
C ARG A 134 -6.20 -11.62 -10.76
N ILE A 135 -6.16 -12.32 -11.88
CA ILE A 135 -5.87 -13.74 -11.97
C ILE A 135 -4.49 -13.91 -12.61
N PRO A 136 -3.50 -14.48 -11.90
CA PRO A 136 -2.17 -14.71 -12.46
C PRO A 136 -2.18 -15.81 -13.53
N VAL A 137 -1.40 -15.60 -14.58
CA VAL A 137 -1.17 -16.60 -15.63
C VAL A 137 -0.12 -17.61 -15.13
N PRO A 138 -0.36 -18.94 -15.22
CA PRO A 138 0.51 -19.98 -14.66
C PRO A 138 2.02 -19.83 -14.97
N ASP A 139 2.36 -19.55 -16.22
CA ASP A 139 3.76 -19.51 -16.68
C ASP A 139 4.48 -18.18 -16.43
N SER A 140 3.82 -17.23 -15.77
CA SER A 140 4.37 -15.88 -15.62
C SER A 140 5.32 -15.69 -14.43
N ILE A 141 5.40 -16.68 -13.55
CA ILE A 141 6.34 -16.72 -12.42
C ILE A 141 7.47 -17.71 -12.75
N ASP A 142 8.61 -17.18 -13.20
CA ASP A 142 9.78 -17.95 -13.63
C ASP A 142 10.98 -17.70 -12.70
N PRO A 143 11.36 -18.66 -11.84
CA PRO A 143 12.52 -18.55 -10.96
C PRO A 143 13.85 -18.94 -11.64
N TYR A 144 13.87 -19.26 -12.93
CA TYR A 144 15.08 -19.75 -13.62
C TYR A 144 15.86 -18.61 -14.29
N ASN A 145 17.18 -18.67 -14.19
CA ASN A 145 18.08 -17.73 -14.84
C ASN A 145 18.33 -18.08 -16.32
N TYR A 146 19.19 -17.33 -17.00
CA TYR A 146 19.56 -17.57 -18.40
C TYR A 146 20.21 -18.93 -18.67
N TYR A 147 20.76 -19.59 -17.65
CA TYR A 147 21.36 -20.92 -17.72
C TYR A 147 20.40 -22.04 -17.29
N ASN A 148 19.09 -21.73 -17.20
CA ASN A 148 18.05 -22.65 -16.76
C ASN A 148 18.27 -23.25 -15.36
N LYS A 149 18.93 -22.51 -14.47
CA LYS A 149 19.11 -22.87 -13.05
C LYS A 149 18.19 -22.04 -12.18
N LYS A 150 17.55 -22.67 -11.18
CA LYS A 150 16.73 -21.96 -10.18
C LYS A 150 17.62 -20.93 -9.46
N SER A 151 17.24 -19.66 -9.55
CA SER A 151 18.01 -18.54 -9.03
C SER A 151 17.12 -17.68 -8.16
N ILE A 152 17.16 -17.94 -6.85
CA ILE A 152 16.40 -17.21 -5.84
C ILE A 152 17.34 -16.96 -4.69
N TYR A 153 17.80 -15.72 -4.57
CA TYR A 153 18.71 -15.34 -3.50
C TYR A 153 18.65 -13.84 -3.25
N THR A 154 19.10 -13.47 -2.07
CA THR A 154 19.18 -12.07 -1.67
C THR A 154 20.33 -11.89 -0.67
N SER A 155 21.02 -10.76 -0.81
CA SER A 155 22.04 -10.27 0.11
C SER A 155 21.57 -9.02 0.88
N GLU A 156 20.40 -8.46 0.53
CA GLU A 156 19.89 -7.19 1.03
C GLU A 156 18.40 -7.31 1.34
N VAL A 157 17.93 -6.64 2.39
CA VAL A 157 16.51 -6.72 2.80
C VAL A 157 15.56 -6.36 1.65
N TYR A 158 15.89 -5.32 0.88
CA TYR A 158 14.96 -4.76 -0.11
C TYR A 158 15.18 -5.22 -1.55
N ARG A 159 16.09 -6.16 -1.80
CA ARG A 159 16.35 -6.67 -3.16
C ARG A 159 16.33 -8.17 -3.20
N LEU A 160 15.49 -8.71 -4.08
CA LEU A 160 15.35 -10.15 -4.29
C LEU A 160 15.71 -10.50 -5.73
N ASN A 161 16.79 -11.28 -5.91
CA ASN A 161 17.08 -11.87 -7.21
C ASN A 161 16.11 -13.03 -7.44
N PHE A 162 15.37 -12.98 -8.54
CA PHE A 162 14.36 -13.96 -8.90
C PHE A 162 14.45 -14.27 -10.40
N GLY A 163 15.02 -15.42 -10.73
CA GLY A 163 15.25 -15.87 -12.10
C GLY A 163 16.16 -14.93 -12.87
N LYS A 164 15.60 -14.26 -13.88
CA LYS A 164 16.30 -13.27 -14.73
C LYS A 164 16.13 -11.83 -14.26
N THR A 165 15.37 -11.60 -13.19
CA THR A 165 14.97 -10.27 -12.75
C THR A 165 15.34 -10.02 -11.29
N ILE A 166 15.40 -8.75 -10.93
CA ILE A 166 15.52 -8.31 -9.54
C ILE A 166 14.18 -7.67 -9.17
N ILE A 167 13.58 -8.18 -8.10
CA ILE A 167 12.37 -7.62 -7.50
C ILE A 167 12.84 -6.59 -6.47
N ASP A 168 12.49 -5.33 -6.73
CA ASP A 168 12.78 -4.21 -5.83
C ASP A 168 11.66 -4.04 -4.81
N LEU A 169 12.00 -4.22 -3.54
CA LEU A 169 11.11 -4.14 -2.38
C LEU A 169 11.38 -2.89 -1.52
N THR A 170 12.13 -1.92 -2.04
CA THR A 170 12.55 -0.72 -1.28
C THR A 170 11.35 0.07 -0.74
N ASP A 171 10.24 0.15 -1.49
CA ASP A 171 9.04 0.86 -1.01
C ASP A 171 8.17 0.03 -0.04
N VAL A 172 8.65 -1.13 0.42
CA VAL A 172 8.06 -1.90 1.52
C VAL A 172 8.91 -1.69 2.76
N GLU A 173 8.92 -0.45 3.27
CA GLU A 173 9.72 -0.03 4.43
C GLU A 173 9.45 -0.86 5.70
N GLN A 174 8.32 -1.57 5.75
CA GLN A 174 7.94 -2.45 6.86
C GLN A 174 8.67 -3.80 6.86
N LEU A 175 9.42 -4.11 5.79
CA LEU A 175 10.28 -5.28 5.70
C LEU A 175 11.60 -4.98 6.41
N VAL A 176 11.88 -5.67 7.52
CA VAL A 176 12.99 -5.31 8.43
C VAL A 176 14.15 -6.31 8.39
N GLU A 177 13.90 -7.54 7.95
CA GLU A 177 14.88 -8.61 7.99
C GLU A 177 15.12 -9.28 6.64
N LEU A 178 16.37 -9.62 6.37
CA LEU A 178 16.78 -10.39 5.19
C LEU A 178 16.07 -11.76 5.12
N SER A 179 15.81 -12.39 6.28
CA SER A 179 15.14 -13.68 6.40
C SER A 179 13.69 -13.63 5.91
N GLN A 180 13.01 -12.48 6.02
CA GLN A 180 11.67 -12.29 5.46
C GLN A 180 11.74 -12.26 3.93
N THR A 181 12.71 -11.53 3.37
CA THR A 181 12.93 -11.46 1.91
C THR A 181 13.25 -12.82 1.30
N LYS A 182 14.08 -13.62 1.99
CA LYS A 182 14.37 -15.02 1.61
C LYS A 182 13.10 -15.87 1.58
N ALA A 183 12.27 -15.75 2.62
CA ALA A 183 11.01 -16.47 2.73
C ALA A 183 10.02 -16.05 1.62
N ILE A 184 9.90 -14.74 1.35
CA ILE A 184 9.08 -14.21 0.24
C ILE A 184 9.54 -14.78 -1.10
N GLY A 185 10.86 -14.87 -1.34
CA GLY A 185 11.39 -15.45 -2.57
C GLY A 185 10.99 -16.90 -2.78
N GLN A 186 11.00 -17.73 -1.73
CA GLN A 186 10.51 -19.11 -1.83
C GLN A 186 8.98 -19.17 -1.92
N ALA A 187 8.27 -18.29 -1.22
CA ALA A 187 6.82 -18.19 -1.29
C ALA A 187 6.32 -17.88 -2.71
N LEU A 188 7.03 -17.05 -3.48
CA LEU A 188 6.72 -16.80 -4.90
C LEU A 188 6.75 -18.09 -5.75
N VAL A 189 7.63 -19.03 -5.44
CA VAL A 189 7.64 -20.34 -6.11
C VAL A 189 6.51 -21.21 -5.58
N TYR A 190 6.30 -21.22 -4.26
CA TYR A 190 5.30 -22.05 -3.61
C TYR A 190 3.89 -21.77 -4.12
N ILE A 191 3.53 -20.50 -4.30
CA ILE A 191 2.19 -20.13 -4.77
C ILE A 191 1.85 -20.67 -6.16
N LYS A 192 2.84 -21.06 -6.98
CA LYS A 192 2.61 -21.63 -8.31
C LYS A 192 1.70 -22.87 -8.26
N LYS A 193 1.71 -23.62 -7.16
CA LYS A 193 0.83 -24.80 -7.00
C LYS A 193 -0.67 -24.45 -6.98
N TYR A 194 -1.01 -23.20 -6.70
CA TYR A 194 -2.40 -22.69 -6.71
C TYR A 194 -2.74 -21.86 -7.96
N ILE A 195 -1.77 -21.61 -8.84
CA ILE A 195 -2.02 -20.82 -10.05
C ILE A 195 -2.59 -21.74 -11.13
N ASP A 196 -3.91 -21.77 -11.23
CA ASP A 196 -4.67 -22.55 -12.21
C ASP A 196 -5.22 -21.70 -13.37
N GLY A 197 -4.89 -20.40 -13.39
CA GLY A 197 -5.40 -19.45 -14.37
C GLY A 197 -6.87 -19.05 -14.16
N LYS A 198 -7.48 -19.41 -13.03
CA LYS A 198 -8.87 -19.06 -12.66
C LYS A 198 -8.96 -18.40 -11.29
N THR A 199 -8.11 -18.81 -10.36
CA THR A 199 -8.11 -18.36 -8.97
C THR A 199 -7.51 -16.95 -8.86
N PRO A 200 -8.19 -15.98 -8.22
CA PRO A 200 -7.64 -14.65 -7.99
C PRO A 200 -6.36 -14.69 -7.14
N LEU A 201 -5.40 -13.79 -7.44
CA LEU A 201 -4.15 -13.65 -6.67
C LEU A 201 -4.41 -13.50 -5.17
N LYS A 202 -5.48 -12.80 -4.82
CA LYS A 202 -5.94 -12.60 -3.45
C LYS A 202 -6.13 -13.93 -2.72
N GLU A 203 -6.83 -14.88 -3.33
CA GLU A 203 -7.14 -16.18 -2.76
C GLU A 203 -5.89 -17.07 -2.72
N ILE A 204 -5.05 -17.01 -3.76
CA ILE A 204 -3.77 -17.74 -3.82
C ILE A 204 -2.84 -17.36 -2.65
N ILE A 205 -2.71 -16.05 -2.37
CA ILE A 205 -1.91 -15.58 -1.23
C ILE A 205 -2.49 -16.10 0.08
N ASN A 206 -3.81 -16.11 0.21
CA ASN A 206 -4.49 -16.63 1.39
C ASN A 206 -4.24 -18.11 1.63
N LEU A 207 -4.33 -18.94 0.58
CA LEU A 207 -4.05 -20.37 0.67
C LEU A 207 -2.62 -20.62 1.17
N LEU A 208 -1.65 -19.86 0.65
CA LEU A 208 -0.29 -19.92 1.21
C LEU A 208 -0.26 -19.50 2.69
N MET A 209 -0.88 -18.37 3.07
CA MET A 209 -0.82 -17.89 4.45
C MET A 209 -1.42 -18.91 5.44
N LEU A 210 -2.48 -19.62 5.02
CA LEU A 210 -3.08 -20.72 5.80
C LEU A 210 -2.14 -21.92 5.92
N ASP A 211 -1.48 -22.31 4.82
CA ASP A 211 -0.49 -23.38 4.84
C ASP A 211 0.69 -23.02 5.78
N LEU A 212 1.18 -21.78 5.75
CA LEU A 212 2.25 -21.31 6.65
C LEU A 212 1.82 -21.27 8.12
N GLU A 213 0.55 -21.00 8.40
CA GLU A 213 0.01 -21.03 9.76
C GLU A 213 -0.10 -22.46 10.30
N LYS A 214 -0.51 -23.40 9.45
CA LYS A 214 -0.71 -24.80 9.82
C LYS A 214 0.58 -25.60 9.93
N GLU A 215 1.47 -25.43 8.96
CA GLU A 215 2.66 -26.28 8.79
C GLU A 215 3.97 -25.55 9.11
N GLY A 216 3.92 -24.23 9.36
CA GLY A 216 5.08 -23.40 9.62
C GLY A 216 5.82 -22.95 8.35
N LEU A 217 6.96 -22.26 8.54
CA LEU A 217 7.75 -21.70 7.42
C LEU A 217 8.55 -22.75 6.64
N ASP A 218 8.81 -23.92 7.25
CA ASP A 218 9.66 -24.94 6.64
C ASP A 218 9.08 -25.50 5.33
N ILE A 219 7.75 -25.41 5.12
CA ILE A 219 7.10 -25.82 3.86
C ILE A 219 7.60 -25.06 2.63
N LEU A 220 8.23 -23.90 2.82
CA LEU A 220 8.79 -23.10 1.73
C LEU A 220 10.10 -23.70 1.18
N SER A 221 10.66 -24.71 1.82
CA SER A 221 11.92 -25.35 1.43
C SER A 221 11.81 -26.87 1.49
N GLU A 222 12.57 -27.56 0.64
CA GLU A 222 12.69 -29.01 0.69
C GLU A 222 13.49 -29.50 1.91
N LYS A 223 14.24 -28.58 2.54
CA LYS A 223 15.06 -28.83 3.73
C LYS A 223 14.67 -27.86 4.83
N ILE A 224 14.66 -28.34 6.07
CA ILE A 224 14.46 -27.51 7.26
C ILE A 224 15.46 -26.35 7.24
N SER A 225 14.96 -25.13 7.41
CA SER A 225 15.79 -23.92 7.27
C SER A 225 15.52 -22.92 8.39
N GLY A 226 16.54 -22.66 9.21
CA GLY A 226 16.53 -21.59 10.21
C GLY A 226 16.72 -20.18 9.63
N HIS A 227 16.57 -19.99 8.31
CA HIS A 227 16.86 -18.73 7.62
C HIS A 227 15.62 -17.99 7.12
N PHE A 228 14.43 -18.45 7.50
CA PHE A 228 13.17 -17.81 7.16
C PHE A 228 12.59 -17.10 8.37
N ALA A 229 12.01 -15.93 8.12
CA ALA A 229 11.22 -15.19 9.09
C ALA A 229 9.81 -14.97 8.52
N LYS A 230 8.83 -14.86 9.42
CA LYS A 230 7.44 -14.65 9.04
C LYS A 230 7.27 -13.30 8.34
N PHE A 231 6.50 -13.29 7.27
CA PHE A 231 6.07 -12.10 6.54
C PHE A 231 4.54 -12.08 6.45
N ARG A 232 3.93 -10.94 6.11
CA ARG A 232 2.48 -10.83 5.92
C ARG A 232 2.15 -11.03 4.44
N GLY A 233 0.91 -11.41 4.16
CA GLY A 233 0.43 -11.55 2.78
C GLY A 233 0.56 -10.27 1.94
N LEU A 234 0.62 -9.08 2.58
CA LEU A 234 0.81 -7.80 1.92
C LEU A 234 2.22 -7.66 1.31
N GLU A 235 3.28 -8.07 2.02
CA GLU A 235 4.64 -8.07 1.49
C GLU A 235 4.76 -9.00 0.28
N LEU A 236 4.13 -10.18 0.35
CA LEU A 236 4.10 -11.11 -0.78
C LEU A 236 3.31 -10.55 -1.95
N ALA A 237 2.13 -9.96 -1.70
CA ALA A 237 1.33 -9.33 -2.74
C ALA A 237 2.13 -8.24 -3.46
N PHE A 238 2.89 -7.44 -2.70
CA PHE A 238 3.76 -6.42 -3.24
C PHE A 238 4.88 -7.02 -4.11
N ALA A 239 5.57 -8.05 -3.61
CA ALA A 239 6.62 -8.73 -4.36
C ALA A 239 6.09 -9.33 -5.68
N VAL A 240 4.89 -9.94 -5.66
CA VAL A 240 4.21 -10.41 -6.87
C VAL A 240 3.95 -9.23 -7.81
N ASN A 241 3.39 -8.12 -7.33
CA ASN A 241 3.09 -6.95 -8.16
C ASN A 241 4.34 -6.29 -8.77
N ARG A 242 5.51 -6.48 -8.16
CA ARG A 242 6.81 -5.97 -8.63
C ARG A 242 7.52 -6.94 -9.58
N LEU A 243 7.04 -8.18 -9.73
CA LEU A 243 7.63 -9.16 -10.62
C LEU A 243 7.35 -8.78 -12.08
N ARG A 244 8.39 -8.32 -12.79
CA ARG A 244 8.26 -7.80 -14.17
C ARG A 244 7.78 -8.84 -15.20
N SER A 245 8.00 -10.12 -14.94
CA SER A 245 7.53 -11.20 -15.82
C SER A 245 6.05 -11.56 -15.62
N LEU A 246 5.43 -11.07 -14.54
CA LEU A 246 4.07 -11.43 -14.17
C LEU A 246 3.08 -10.99 -15.24
N LYS A 247 2.19 -11.91 -15.62
CA LYS A 247 1.05 -11.64 -16.50
C LYS A 247 -0.22 -11.91 -15.72
N MET A 248 -1.16 -10.98 -15.83
CA MET A 248 -2.42 -11.01 -15.11
C MET A 248 -3.58 -10.85 -16.09
N VAL A 249 -4.66 -11.58 -15.85
CA VAL A 249 -5.96 -11.36 -16.49
C VAL A 249 -6.88 -10.70 -15.48
N GLN A 250 -7.66 -9.72 -15.91
CA GLN A 250 -8.73 -9.15 -15.08
C GLN A 250 -10.00 -9.96 -15.31
N LYS A 251 -10.66 -10.37 -14.22
CA LYS A 251 -12.01 -10.91 -14.31
C LYS A 251 -12.92 -9.80 -14.82
N LYS A 252 -13.63 -10.08 -15.91
CA LYS A 252 -14.59 -9.15 -16.51
C LYS A 252 -15.75 -8.90 -15.55
#